data_AF-A0A7V5K4J0-F1
#
_entry.id   AF-A0A7V5K4J0-F1
#
_cell.length_a   1.000
_cell.length_b   1.000
_cell.length_c   1.000
_cell.angle_alpha   90.00
_cell.angle_beta   90.00
_cell.angle_gamma   90.00
#
_symmetry.space_group_name_H-M   'P 1'
#
loop_
_entity.id
_entity.type
_entity.pdbx_description
1 polymer ?
#
loop_
_entity_poly.entity_id
_entity_poly.type
_entity_poly.pdbx_seq_one_letter_code
_entity_poly.pdbx_strand_id
1 'polypeptide(L)' 'MPSAEAIKEAERVMTICNACRYCEGFCAVFPAMELRRVFSEADLKYLANLCHNCRGCYYACQYAPPHEFMLNVPRTLAEL' A
#
# COMPACT_ATOMS: atom_id res chain seq x y z
N MET A 1 -18.17 -4.95 2.39
CA MET A 1 -17.00 -5.57 3.06
C MET A 1 -16.00 -5.93 1.97
N PRO A 2 -14.71 -5.62 2.14
CA PRO A 2 -13.67 -5.99 1.17
C PRO A 2 -13.67 -7.50 0.94
N SER A 3 -13.31 -7.95 -0.26
CA SER A 3 -13.15 -9.39 -0.51
C SER A 3 -11.87 -9.93 0.14
N ALA A 4 -11.80 -11.25 0.33
CA ALA A 4 -10.60 -11.90 0.86
C ALA A 4 -9.38 -11.65 -0.06
N GLU A 5 -9.62 -11.59 -1.38
CA GLU A 5 -8.60 -11.29 -2.38
C GLU A 5 -8.07 -9.84 -2.23
N ALA A 6 -8.94 -8.87 -1.98
CA ALA A 6 -8.55 -7.48 -1.78
C ALA A 6 -7.66 -7.32 -0.54
N ILE A 7 -8.02 -7.97 0.57
CA ILE A 7 -7.19 -7.98 1.79
C ILE A 7 -5.83 -8.63 1.53
N LYS A 8 -5.81 -9.77 0.84
CA LYS A 8 -4.56 -10.49 0.51
C LYS A 8 -3.64 -9.66 -0.40
N GLU A 9 -4.21 -8.95 -1.36
CA GLU A 9 -3.45 -8.06 -2.23
C GLU A 9 -2.89 -6.86 -1.45
N ALA A 10 -3.69 -6.27 -0.55
CA ALA A 10 -3.21 -5.19 0.29
C ALA A 10 -2.09 -5.61 1.25
N GLU A 11 -2.16 -6.81 1.82
CA GLU A 11 -1.07 -7.40 2.60
C GLU A 11 0.20 -7.54 1.77
N ARG A 12 0.08 -8.08 0.54
CA ARG A 12 1.21 -8.23 -0.39
C ARG A 12 1.84 -6.89 -0.73
N VAL A 13 1.02 -5.91 -1.11
CA VAL A 13 1.49 -4.56 -1.49
C VAL A 13 2.16 -3.87 -0.30
N MET A 14 1.54 -3.88 0.89
CA MET A 14 2.14 -3.24 2.08
C MET A 14 3.44 -3.93 2.50
N THR A 15 3.54 -5.25 2.38
CA THR A 15 4.78 -6.00 2.64
C THR A 15 5.92 -5.56 1.71
N ILE A 16 5.66 -5.46 0.40
CA ILE A 16 6.66 -5.01 -0.57
C ILE A 16 7.01 -3.53 -0.35
N CYS A 17 6.01 -2.69 -0.06
CA CYS A 17 6.23 -1.27 0.22
C CYS A 17 7.10 -1.04 1.46
N ASN A 18 6.85 -1.79 2.55
CA ASN A 18 7.64 -1.68 3.79
C ASN A 18 9.07 -2.20 3.63
N ALA A 19 9.30 -3.16 2.73
CA ALA A 19 10.64 -3.59 2.37
C ALA A 19 11.38 -2.57 1.49
N CYS A 20 10.68 -1.93 0.55
CA CYS A 20 11.27 -1.07 -0.46
C CYS A 20 11.56 0.35 0.01
N ARG A 21 10.57 1.00 0.63
CA ARG A 21 10.62 2.37 1.19
C ARG A 21 11.12 3.51 0.28
N TYR A 22 11.39 3.24 -1.00
CA TYR A 22 11.91 4.24 -1.94
C TYR A 22 11.06 5.51 -2.05
N CYS A 23 9.72 5.37 -2.04
CA CYS A 23 8.79 6.49 -2.17
C CYS A 23 8.22 7.00 -0.84
N GLU A 24 8.83 6.66 0.30
CA GLU A 24 8.30 7.00 1.63
C GLU A 24 8.10 8.52 1.84
N GLY A 25 8.96 9.35 1.25
CA GLY A 25 8.83 10.81 1.30
C GLY A 25 7.65 11.40 0.49
N PHE A 26 7.01 10.61 -0.38
CA PHE A 26 5.87 11.05 -1.20
C PHE A 26 4.51 10.64 -0.61
N CYS A 27 4.49 9.82 0.44
CA CYS A 27 3.28 9.14 0.89
C CYS A 27 3.06 9.31 2.40
N ALA A 28 2.03 10.07 2.77
CA ALA A 28 1.67 10.30 4.17
C ALA A 28 1.22 9.03 4.93
N VAL A 29 0.96 7.92 4.24
CA VAL A 29 0.62 6.63 4.87
C VAL A 29 1.86 5.93 5.44
N PHE A 30 3.06 6.19 4.91
CA PHE A 30 4.29 5.48 5.29
C PHE A 30 4.65 5.57 6.78
N PRO A 31 4.60 6.75 7.42
CA PRO A 31 4.90 6.87 8.85
C PRO A 31 4.04 5.96 9.74
N ALA A 32 2.80 5.67 9.32
CA ALA A 32 1.98 4.66 9.98
C ALA A 32 2.40 3.25 9.54
N MET A 33 2.51 3.01 8.24
CA MET A 33 2.80 1.70 7.67
C MET A 33 4.09 1.06 8.21
N GLU A 34 5.17 1.81 8.37
CA GLU A 34 6.48 1.30 8.82
C GLU A 34 6.52 0.81 10.27
N LEU A 35 5.54 1.19 11.10
CA LEU A 35 5.41 0.73 12.47
C LEU A 35 4.92 -0.73 12.57
N ARG A 36 4.52 -1.32 11.44
CA ARG A 36 3.92 -2.66 11.36
C ARG A 36 4.89 -3.65 10.75
N ARG A 37 4.96 -4.84 11.34
CA ARG A 37 5.69 -6.00 10.80
C ARG A 37 4.77 -7.03 10.14
N VAL A 38 3.50 -7.02 10.55
CA VAL A 38 2.42 -7.86 10.02
C VAL A 38 1.27 -6.92 9.70
N PHE A 39 0.63 -7.12 8.55
CA PHE A 39 -0.48 -6.30 8.10
C PHE A 39 -1.81 -7.03 8.31
N SER A 40 -2.35 -6.93 9.53
CA SER A 40 -3.68 -7.47 9.83
C SER A 40 -4.76 -6.78 9.00
N GLU A 41 -5.93 -7.41 8.83
CA GLU A 41 -7.07 -6.77 8.16
C GLU A 41 -7.44 -5.42 8.79
N ALA A 42 -7.37 -5.32 10.12
CA ALA A 42 -7.64 -4.07 10.83
C ALA A 42 -6.60 -2.99 10.51
N ASP A 43 -5.31 -3.35 10.45
CA ASP A 43 -4.25 -2.44 10.04
C ASP A 43 -4.44 -1.98 8.60
N LEU A 44 -4.75 -2.89 7.67
CA LEU A 44 -4.94 -2.58 6.26
C LEU A 44 -6.09 -1.59 6.05
N LYS A 45 -7.23 -1.81 6.73
CA LYS A 45 -8.36 -0.87 6.74
C LYS A 45 -7.98 0.47 7.34
N TYR A 46 -7.22 0.48 8.42
CA TYR A 46 -6.72 1.73 9.00
C TYR A 46 -5.82 2.50 8.02
N LEU A 47 -4.85 1.83 7.39
CA LEU A 47 -3.97 2.44 6.39
C LEU A 47 -4.73 2.94 5.16
N ALA A 48 -5.78 2.21 4.74
CA ALA A 48 -6.67 2.64 3.66
C ALA A 48 -7.38 3.95 3.98
N ASN A 49 -7.87 4.12 5.21
CA ASN A 49 -8.48 5.37 5.67
C ASN A 49 -7.51 6.56 5.69
N LEU A 50 -6.19 6.31 5.78
CA LEU A 50 -5.17 7.35 5.69
C LEU A 50 -4.79 7.70 4.25
N CYS A 51 -5.20 6.90 3.27
CA CYS A 51 -4.85 7.11 1.87
C CYS A 51 -5.74 8.18 1.23
N HIS A 52 -5.15 9.23 0.66
CA HIS A 52 -5.87 10.28 -0.06
C HIS A 52 -5.94 10.07 -1.58
N ASN A 53 -5.51 8.91 -2.08
CA ASN A 53 -5.44 8.63 -3.52
C ASN A 53 -4.73 9.74 -4.34
N CYS A 54 -3.74 10.43 -3.76
CA CYS A 54 -3.01 11.52 -4.41
C CYS A 54 -2.05 11.03 -5.52
N ARG A 55 -1.76 9.71 -5.54
CA ARG A 55 -0.90 9.01 -6.52
C ARG A 55 0.58 9.40 -6.53
N GLY A 56 1.05 10.21 -5.58
CA GLY A 56 2.49 10.54 -5.45
C GLY A 56 3.38 9.30 -5.32
N CYS A 57 2.99 8.35 -4.45
CA CYS A 57 3.71 7.09 -4.30
C CYS A 57 3.71 6.22 -5.57
N TYR A 58 2.62 6.25 -6.35
CA TYR A 58 2.47 5.46 -7.58
C TYR A 58 3.43 5.95 -8.67
N TYR A 59 3.49 7.26 -8.90
CA TYR A 59 4.38 7.83 -9.91
C TYR A 59 5.86 7.73 -9.55
N ALA A 60 6.20 7.68 -8.26
CA ALA A 60 7.57 7.48 -7.79
C ALA A 60 7.96 5.99 -7.62
N CYS A 61 7.04 5.05 -7.82
CA CYS A 61 7.26 3.65 -7.48
C CYS A 61 8.20 2.95 -8.47
N GLN A 62 9.22 2.27 -7.96
CA GLN A 62 10.12 1.42 -8.77
C GLN A 62 9.44 0.16 -9.32
N TYR A 63 8.34 -0.24 -8.69
CA TYR A 63 7.63 -1.50 -8.95
C TYR A 63 6.19 -1.30 -9.45
N ALA A 64 5.84 -0.06 -9.84
CA ALA A 64 4.60 0.19 -10.58
C ALA A 64 4.64 -0.51 -11.95
N PRO A 65 3.49 -0.73 -12.62
CA PRO A 65 3.46 -1.27 -13.96
C PRO A 65 4.40 -0.50 -14.91
N PRO A 66 5.15 -1.20 -15.78
CA PRO A 66 5.00 -2.60 -16.16
C PRO A 66 5.85 -3.61 -15.35
N HIS A 67 6.39 -3.24 -14.19
CA HIS A 67 7.17 -4.16 -13.36
C HIS A 67 6.35 -5.39 -12.93
N GLU A 68 6.97 -6.56 -12.79
CA GLU A 68 6.29 -7.84 -12.50
C GLU A 68 5.44 -7.83 -11.22
N PHE A 69 5.82 -7.02 -10.22
CA PHE A 69 5.07 -6.87 -8.98
C PHE A 69 3.79 -6.04 -9.11
N MET A 70 3.65 -5.26 -10.19
CA MET A 70 2.46 -4.51 -10.56
C MET A 70 1.89 -3.66 -9.41
N LEU A 71 2.75 -3.00 -8.62
CA LEU A 71 2.31 -2.29 -7.42
C LEU A 71 1.42 -1.09 -7.77
N ASN A 72 0.25 -1.02 -7.11
CA ASN A 72 -0.64 0.12 -7.21
C ASN A 72 -1.29 0.41 -5.84
N VAL A 73 -0.51 1.02 -4.93
CA VAL A 73 -0.96 1.36 -3.57
C VAL A 73 -2.30 2.11 -3.55
N PRO A 74 -2.50 3.18 -4.34
CA PRO A 74 -3.75 3.94 -4.27
C PRO A 74 -4.98 3.12 -4.69
N ARG A 75 -4.85 2.28 -5.73
CA ARG A 75 -5.94 1.38 -6.15
C ARG A 75 -6.19 0.31 -5.09
N THR A 76 -5.14 -0.37 -4.65
CA THR A 76 -5.25 -1.45 -3.66
C THR A 76 -5.93 -0.97 -2.39
N LEU A 77 -5.58 0.21 -1.88
CA LEU A 77 -6.20 0.77 -0.68
C LEU A 77 -7.62 1.29 -0.92
N ALA A 78 -7.98 1.70 -2.14
CA ALA A 78 -9.34 2.12 -2.49
C ALA A 78 -10.33 0.94 -2.59
N GLU A 79 -9.85 -0.30 -2.67
CA GLU A 79 -10.64 -1.52 -2.69
C GLU A 79 -10.93 -2.07 -1.27
N LEU A 80 -10.46 -1.38 -0.21
CA LEU A 80 -10.58 -1.77 1.21
C LEU A 80 -11.60 -0.97 2.03
#